data_AF-A0A8H6U2X1-F1
#
_entry.id   AF-A0A8H6U2X1-F1
#
_cell.length_a   1.000
_cell.length_b   1.000
_cell.length_c   1.000
_cell.angle_alpha   90.00
_cell.angle_beta   90.00
_cell.angle_gamma   90.00
#
_symmetry.space_group_name_H-M   'P 1'
#
loop_
_entity.id
_entity.type
_entity.pdbx_description
1 polymer ?
#
loop_
_entity_poly.entity_id
_entity_poly.type
_entity_poly.pdbx_seq_one_letter_code
_entity_poly.pdbx_strand_id
1 'polypeptide(L)'
;MHPNVSKQGKVCIAELGRLWSSDITLKEIFSLIYGTLLVPDLENPLELQASLKYYDDDGTYALAVAEATAKHAAKSRAQWKAELDG
;
A
#
# COMPACT_ATOMS: atom_id res chain seq x y z
N MET A 1 6.69 4.54 -0.69
CA MET A 1 7.72 3.47 -0.76
C MET A 1 7.18 2.33 0.09
N HIS A 2 6.95 1.14 -0.49
CA HIS A 2 6.36 0.02 0.24
C HIS A 2 6.81 -1.31 -0.40
N PRO A 3 7.16 -2.36 0.36
CA PRO A 3 7.62 -3.64 -0.18
C PRO A 3 6.68 -4.27 -1.23
N ASN A 4 5.36 -4.19 -1.02
CA ASN A 4 4.35 -4.79 -1.90
C ASN A 4 3.65 -3.81 -2.86
N VAL A 5 4.16 -2.58 -3.06
CA VAL A 5 3.55 -1.60 -3.99
C VAL A 5 4.58 -1.06 -4.96
N SER A 6 4.34 -1.19 -6.27
CA SER A 6 5.27 -0.75 -7.30
C SER A 6 5.31 0.77 -7.42
N LYS A 7 6.34 1.30 -8.08
CA LYS A 7 6.43 2.73 -8.43
C LYS A 7 5.25 3.24 -9.27
N GLN A 8 4.56 2.36 -9.99
CA GLN A 8 3.36 2.68 -10.78
C GLN A 8 2.05 2.51 -9.98
N GLY A 9 2.12 2.14 -8.71
CA GLY A 9 0.95 1.98 -7.84
C GLY A 9 0.28 0.60 -7.92
N LYS A 10 0.91 -0.41 -8.56
CA LYS A 10 0.38 -1.78 -8.54
C LYS A 10 0.59 -2.39 -7.15
N VAL A 11 -0.46 -2.94 -6.58
CA VAL A 11 -0.42 -3.63 -5.28
C VAL A 11 -0.30 -5.13 -5.52
N CYS A 12 0.72 -5.77 -4.94
CA CYS A 12 0.92 -7.21 -5.03
C CYS A 12 0.32 -7.90 -3.80
N ILE A 13 -0.92 -8.37 -3.93
CA ILE A 13 -1.56 -9.31 -3.00
C ILE A 13 -2.15 -10.48 -3.79
N ALA A 14 -2.14 -11.67 -3.19
CA ALA A 14 -2.46 -12.92 -3.89
C ALA A 14 -3.91 -12.96 -4.38
N GLU A 15 -4.81 -12.36 -3.60
CA GLU A 15 -6.26 -12.31 -3.80
C GLU A 15 -6.63 -11.44 -4.99
N LEU A 16 -5.78 -10.49 -5.40
CA LEU A 16 -5.98 -9.71 -6.64
C LEU A 16 -5.44 -10.42 -7.90
N GLY A 17 -4.94 -11.65 -7.76
CA GLY A 17 -4.37 -12.41 -8.87
C GLY A 17 -4.66 -13.90 -8.75
N ARG A 18 -3.66 -14.67 -8.32
CA ARG A 18 -3.70 -16.15 -8.35
C ARG A 18 -4.78 -16.77 -7.45
N LEU A 19 -5.19 -16.07 -6.39
CA LEU A 19 -6.21 -16.53 -5.44
C LEU A 19 -7.54 -15.78 -5.61
N TRP A 20 -7.74 -15.09 -6.74
CA TRP A 20 -9.00 -14.41 -7.01
C TRP A 20 -10.16 -15.42 -7.05
N SER A 21 -11.28 -15.05 -6.40
CA SER A 21 -12.53 -15.77 -6.47
C SER A 21 -13.70 -14.78 -6.48
N SER A 22 -14.81 -15.14 -7.14
CA SER A 22 -15.96 -14.25 -7.37
C SER A 22 -16.76 -13.93 -6.10
N ASP A 23 -16.53 -14.66 -5.02
CA ASP A 23 -17.11 -14.42 -3.70
C ASP A 23 -16.33 -13.38 -2.87
N ILE A 24 -15.12 -12.99 -3.30
CA ILE A 24 -14.34 -11.96 -2.64
C ILE A 24 -15.00 -10.60 -2.84
N THR A 25 -15.41 -9.99 -1.75
CA THR A 25 -16.03 -8.66 -1.71
C THR A 25 -14.99 -7.55 -1.81
N LEU A 26 -15.40 -6.38 -2.33
CA LEU A 26 -14.55 -5.18 -2.31
C LEU A 26 -14.11 -4.80 -0.88
N LYS A 27 -14.94 -5.08 0.12
CA LYS A 27 -14.59 -4.84 1.52
C LYS A 27 -13.39 -5.70 1.94
N GLU A 28 -13.42 -6.99 1.61
CA GLU A 28 -12.30 -7.91 1.92
C GLU A 28 -11.02 -7.48 1.20
N ILE A 29 -11.11 -7.09 -0.08
CA ILE A 29 -9.97 -6.55 -0.82
C ILE A 29 -9.36 -5.34 -0.11
N PHE A 30 -10.18 -4.35 0.28
CA PHE A 30 -9.67 -3.18 0.99
C PHE A 30 -9.10 -3.52 2.37
N SER A 31 -9.68 -4.49 3.08
CA SER A 31 -9.13 -4.99 4.35
C SER A 31 -7.77 -5.66 4.16
N LEU A 32 -7.59 -6.45 3.10
CA LEU A 32 -6.31 -7.11 2.79
C LEU A 32 -5.24 -6.09 2.39
N ILE A 33 -5.58 -5.11 1.55
CA ILE A 33 -4.67 -4.02 1.20
C ILE A 33 -4.26 -3.24 2.46
N TYR A 34 -5.23 -2.89 3.31
CA TYR A 34 -4.94 -2.19 4.56
C TYR A 34 -4.04 -3.00 5.50
N GLY A 35 -4.32 -4.31 5.66
CA GLY A 35 -3.46 -5.22 6.42
C GLY A 35 -2.03 -5.26 5.87
N THR A 36 -1.88 -5.32 4.55
CA THR A 36 -0.59 -5.31 3.85
C THR A 36 0.18 -4.01 4.06
N LEU A 37 -0.52 -2.86 4.15
CA LEU A 37 0.11 -1.57 4.46
C LEU A 37 0.60 -1.47 5.90
N LEU A 38 -0.03 -2.17 6.84
CA LEU A 38 0.39 -2.24 8.23
C LEU A 38 1.54 -3.24 8.42
N VAL A 39 1.44 -4.39 7.77
CA VAL A 39 2.41 -5.48 7.85
C VAL A 39 2.74 -5.94 6.42
N PRO A 40 3.89 -5.52 5.86
CA PRO A 40 4.26 -5.92 4.50
C PRO A 40 4.56 -7.42 4.41
N ASP A 41 4.23 -8.03 3.27
CA ASP A 41 4.69 -9.38 2.92
C ASP A 41 6.12 -9.29 2.39
N LEU A 42 7.08 -9.63 3.23
CA LEU A 42 8.51 -9.60 2.90
C LEU A 42 9.02 -10.92 2.28
N GLU A 43 8.20 -11.96 2.23
CA GLU A 43 8.54 -13.21 1.55
C GLU A 43 8.36 -13.07 0.04
N ASN A 44 7.38 -12.25 -0.38
CA ASN A 44 7.08 -11.96 -1.79
C ASN A 44 7.15 -10.45 -2.10
N PRO A 45 8.31 -9.78 -1.91
CA PRO A 45 8.41 -8.35 -2.12
C PRO A 45 8.36 -8.01 -3.61
N LEU A 46 7.62 -6.95 -3.95
CA LEU A 46 7.59 -6.38 -5.30
C LEU A 46 8.71 -5.34 -5.49
N GLU A 47 8.99 -4.53 -4.47
CA GLU A 47 10.04 -3.52 -4.47
C GLU A 47 11.15 -3.92 -3.47
N LEU A 48 12.23 -4.50 -4.00
CA LEU A 48 13.36 -4.96 -3.19
C LEU A 48 13.99 -3.83 -2.35
N GLN A 49 14.13 -2.64 -2.92
CA GLN A 49 14.73 -1.49 -2.23
C GLN A 49 13.90 -1.02 -1.04
N ALA A 50 12.57 -1.06 -1.15
CA ALA A 50 11.70 -0.74 -0.02
C ALA A 50 11.81 -1.81 1.09
N SER A 51 12.01 -3.07 0.68
CA SER A 51 12.17 -4.21 1.60
C SER A 51 13.48 -4.14 2.37
N LEU A 52 14.60 -3.84 1.70
CA LEU A 52 15.91 -3.66 2.35
C LEU A 52 15.85 -2.56 3.41
N LYS A 53 15.29 -1.39 3.06
CA LYS A 53 15.13 -0.28 4.02
C LYS A 53 14.20 -0.61 5.18
N TYR A 54 13.17 -1.42 4.93
CA TYR A 54 12.30 -1.90 5.99
C TYR A 54 13.07 -2.81 6.96
N TYR A 55 13.94 -3.68 6.44
CA TYR A 55 14.77 -4.59 7.24
C TYR A 55 15.89 -3.90 8.02
N ASP A 56 16.49 -2.85 7.46
CA ASP A 56 17.59 -2.13 8.11
C ASP A 56 17.16 -1.49 9.46
N ASP A 57 15.85 -1.24 9.63
CA ASP A 57 15.19 -0.75 10.87
C ASP A 57 15.92 0.41 11.58
N ASP A 58 16.58 1.26 10.81
CA ASP A 58 17.32 2.43 11.31
C ASP A 58 16.41 3.67 11.50
N GLY A 59 15.09 3.48 11.37
CA GLY A 59 14.08 4.53 11.42
C GLY A 59 13.95 5.38 10.15
N THR A 60 14.86 5.28 9.17
CA THR A 60 14.81 6.08 7.93
C THR A 60 13.65 5.67 7.05
N TYR A 61 13.29 4.38 7.03
CA TYR A 61 12.10 3.89 6.34
C TYR A 61 10.83 4.53 6.89
N ALA A 62 10.65 4.51 8.22
CA ALA A 62 9.48 5.06 8.89
C ALA A 62 9.33 6.57 8.62
N LEU A 63 10.43 7.32 8.71
CA LEU A 63 10.46 8.74 8.38
C LEU A 63 10.05 9.00 6.93
N ALA A 64 10.67 8.28 5.97
CA ALA A 64 10.38 8.45 4.55
C ALA A 64 8.91 8.10 4.20
N VAL A 65 8.33 7.09 4.86
CA VAL A 65 6.91 6.73 4.69
C VAL A 65 6.00 7.81 5.27
N ALA A 66 6.31 8.35 6.45
CA ALA A 66 5.53 9.41 7.07
C ALA A 66 5.53 10.69 6.20
N GLU A 67 6.70 11.10 5.71
CA GLU A 67 6.84 12.26 4.81
C GLU A 67 6.09 12.05 3.49
N ALA A 68 6.23 10.87 2.87
CA ALA A 68 5.51 10.54 1.64
C ALA A 68 3.99 10.55 1.85
N THR A 69 3.51 10.01 2.98
CA THR A 69 2.09 9.99 3.33
C THR A 69 1.56 11.40 3.54
N ALA A 70 2.27 12.23 4.30
CA ALA A 70 1.91 13.64 4.52
C ALA A 70 1.87 14.44 3.21
N LYS A 71 2.75 14.14 2.26
CA LYS A 71 2.80 14.81 0.96
C LYS A 71 1.71 14.35 -0.02
N HIS A 72 1.46 13.04 -0.11
CA HIS A 72 0.66 12.45 -1.18
C HIS A 72 -0.75 12.02 -0.76
N ALA A 73 -1.00 11.82 0.55
CA ALA A 73 -2.27 11.37 1.09
C ALA A 73 -2.94 12.41 2.01
N ALA A 74 -2.68 13.71 1.78
CA ALA A 74 -3.20 14.80 2.61
C ALA A 74 -4.68 15.16 2.36
N LYS A 75 -5.24 14.79 1.21
CA LYS A 75 -6.62 15.15 0.86
C LYS A 75 -7.62 14.37 1.71
N SER A 76 -8.52 15.10 2.35
CA SER A 76 -9.64 14.50 3.07
C SER A 76 -10.66 13.88 2.12
N ARG A 77 -11.53 13.02 2.64
CA ARG A 77 -12.63 12.42 1.87
C ARG A 77 -13.56 13.48 1.27
N ALA A 78 -13.79 14.58 1.99
CA ALA A 78 -14.63 15.69 1.50
C ALA A 78 -13.98 16.42 0.32
N GLN A 79 -12.66 16.64 0.37
CA GLN A 79 -11.91 17.23 -0.74
C GLN A 79 -11.91 16.33 -1.98
N TRP A 80 -11.68 15.02 -1.79
CA TRP A 80 -11.79 14.06 -2.89
C TRP A 80 -13.18 14.01 -3.50
N LYS A 81 -14.24 14.03 -2.68
CA LYS A 81 -15.62 14.07 -3.16
C LYS A 81 -15.87 15.32 -4.02
N ALA A 82 -15.45 16.50 -3.56
CA ALA A 82 -15.64 17.74 -4.29
C ALA A 82 -14.89 17.76 -5.64
N GLU A 83 -13.74 17.09 -5.74
CA GLU A 83 -12.94 17.00 -6.97
C GLU A 83 -13.47 15.97 -7.97
N LEU A 84 -13.98 14.84 -7.49
CA LEU A 84 -14.47 13.75 -8.36
C LEU A 84 -15.92 13.96 -8.82
N ASP A 85 -16.71 14.69 -8.04
CA ASP A 85 -18.11 15.01 -8.38
C ASP A 85 -18.24 16.33 -9.19
N GLY A 86 -17.15 17.09 -9.36
CA GLY A 86 -17.09 18.33 -10.13
C GLY A 86 -16.80 18.12 -11.61
#